data_AF-A0A947JQD9-F1
#
_entry.id   AF-A0A947JQD9-F1
#
_cell.length_a   1.000
_cell.length_b   1.000
_cell.length_c   1.000
_cell.angle_alpha   90.00
_cell.angle_beta   90.00
_cell.angle_gamma   90.00
#
_symmetry.space_group_name_H-M   'P 1'
#
loop_
_entity.id
_entity.type
_entity.pdbx_description
1 polymer ?
#
loop_
_entity_poly.entity_id
_entity_poly.type
_entity_poly.pdbx_seq_one_letter_code
_entity_poly.pdbx_strand_id
1 'polypeptide(L)'
;MIYLLCLTLFCVGLYCILRKRNIIKIIVGVIIAEYAVNLFFVLSAYRINGRAPIFSEDMIIANMVDPLPHALVLTAIVIGLATTALLVAIAIRIYEKYGTFDITKIKDLEG
;
A
#
# COMPACT_ATOMS: atom_id res chain seq x y z
N MET A 1 -4.63 -7.06 19.21
CA MET A 1 -3.50 -6.09 19.24
C MET A 1 -3.02 -5.74 17.83
N ILE A 2 -2.63 -6.72 17.02
CA ILE A 2 -1.98 -6.48 15.71
C ILE A 2 -2.93 -5.83 14.68
N TYR A 3 -4.22 -6.18 14.65
CA TYR A 3 -5.19 -5.51 13.77
C TYR A 3 -5.32 -3.99 14.03
N LEU A 4 -5.14 -3.56 15.27
CA LEU A 4 -5.23 -2.15 15.67
C LEU A 4 -4.01 -1.34 15.20
N LEU A 5 -2.84 -1.99 15.12
CA LEU A 5 -1.64 -1.41 14.53
C LEU A 5 -1.84 -1.16 13.03
N CYS A 6 -2.46 -2.09 12.30
CA CYS A 6 -2.78 -1.92 10.88
C CYS A 6 -3.74 -0.75 10.64
N LEU A 7 -4.80 -0.66 11.46
CA LEU A 7 -5.73 0.47 11.41
C LEU A 7 -5.01 1.80 11.65
N THR A 8 -4.14 1.85 12.65
CA THR A 8 -3.36 3.04 12.98
C THR A 8 -2.43 3.43 11.81
N LEU A 9 -1.75 2.45 11.20
CA LEU A 9 -0.87 2.67 10.05
C LEU A 9 -1.64 3.21 8.84
N PHE A 10 -2.84 2.66 8.60
CA PHE A 10 -3.73 3.16 7.55
C PHE A 10 -4.14 4.62 7.81
N CYS A 11 -4.53 4.95 9.05
CA CYS A 11 -4.84 6.33 9.44
C CYS A 11 -3.65 7.28 9.26
N VAL A 12 -2.41 6.83 9.53
CA VAL A 12 -1.20 7.62 9.31
C VAL A 12 -0.98 7.90 7.82
N GLY A 13 -1.16 6.89 6.96
CA GLY A 13 -1.10 7.07 5.49
C GLY A 13 -2.14 8.08 5.00
N LEU A 14 -3.39 7.93 5.45
CA LEU A 14 -4.51 8.80 5.10
C LEU A 14 -4.31 10.24 5.59
N TYR A 15 -3.78 10.40 6.80
CA TYR A 15 -3.39 11.70 7.34
C TYR A 15 -2.26 12.36 6.53
N CYS A 16 -1.29 11.58 6.07
CA CYS A 16 -0.19 12.08 5.23
C CYS A 16 -0.73 12.66 3.91
N ILE A 17 -1.67 11.95 3.27
CA ILE A 17 -2.33 12.37 2.03
C ILE A 17 -3.09 13.69 2.22
N LEU A 18 -3.86 13.82 3.31
CA LEU A 18 -4.68 15.00 3.56
C LEU A 18 -3.87 16.24 3.97
N ARG A 19 -2.78 16.05 4.74
CA ARG A 19 -2.08 17.19 5.36
C ARG A 19 -0.87 17.68 4.57
N LYS A 20 -0.21 16.82 3.80
CA LYS A 20 1.00 17.20 3.07
C LYS A 20 0.64 17.89 1.76
N ARG A 21 1.33 18.97 1.44
CA ARG A 21 1.16 19.74 0.20
C ARG A 21 2.16 19.36 -0.90
N ASN A 22 3.22 18.64 -0.52
CA ASN A 22 4.23 18.19 -1.45
C ASN A 22 3.78 16.87 -2.10
N ILE A 23 3.71 16.83 -3.42
CA ILE A 23 3.24 15.69 -4.22
C ILE A 23 4.00 14.40 -3.85
N ILE A 24 5.32 14.46 -3.66
CA ILE A 24 6.13 13.29 -3.29
C ILE A 24 5.69 12.74 -1.93
N LYS A 25 5.41 13.61 -0.95
CA LYS A 25 4.94 13.16 0.37
C LYS A 25 3.54 12.55 0.32
N ILE A 26 2.70 13.02 -0.60
CA ILE A 26 1.37 12.44 -0.83
C ILE A 26 1.51 11.04 -1.44
N ILE A 27 2.38 10.86 -2.44
CA ILE A 27 2.67 9.54 -3.04
C ILE A 27 3.13 8.56 -1.95
N VAL A 28 4.06 8.97 -1.08
CA VAL A 28 4.50 8.16 0.05
C VAL A 28 3.34 7.84 1.01
N GLY A 29 2.42 8.79 1.23
CA GLY A 29 1.21 8.55 2.01
C GLY A 29 0.29 7.47 1.41
N VAL A 30 0.13 7.47 0.09
CA VAL A 30 -0.63 6.44 -0.65
C VAL A 30 0.02 5.08 -0.50
N ILE A 31 1.34 4.98 -0.67
CA ILE A 31 2.11 3.74 -0.51
C ILE A 31 1.94 3.16 0.91
N ILE A 32 2.04 4.01 1.95
CA ILE A 32 1.86 3.57 3.34
C ILE A 32 0.43 3.04 3.58
N ALA A 33 -0.59 3.71 3.02
CA ALA A 33 -1.97 3.26 3.15
C ALA A 33 -2.20 1.90 2.45
N GLU A 34 -1.62 1.72 1.26
CA GLU A 34 -1.68 0.45 0.52
C GLU A 34 -1.02 -0.69 1.31
N TYR A 35 0.19 -0.47 1.85
CA TYR A 35 0.86 -1.48 2.68
C TYR A 35 0.09 -1.82 3.95
N ALA A 36 -0.60 -0.85 4.57
CA ALA A 36 -1.44 -1.10 5.73
C ALA A 36 -2.61 -2.05 5.41
N VAL A 37 -3.24 -1.86 4.24
CA VAL A 37 -4.30 -2.75 3.74
C VAL A 37 -3.76 -4.13 3.40
N ASN A 38 -2.63 -4.21 2.69
CA ASN A 38 -1.98 -5.48 2.36
C ASN A 38 -1.64 -6.27 3.63
N LEU A 39 -1.09 -5.59 4.65
CA LEU A 39 -0.78 -6.20 5.94
C LEU A 39 -2.03 -6.71 6.65
N PHE A 40 -3.14 -5.95 6.60
CA PHE A 40 -4.42 -6.37 7.18
C PHE A 40 -4.93 -7.68 6.54
N PHE A 41 -4.85 -7.80 5.21
CA PHE A 41 -5.23 -9.05 4.51
C PHE A 41 -4.35 -10.23 4.89
N VAL A 42 -3.03 -10.04 4.96
CA VAL A 42 -2.09 -11.11 5.38
C VAL A 42 -2.41 -11.59 6.80
N LEU A 43 -2.72 -10.67 7.72
CA LEU A 43 -3.07 -11.00 9.10
C LEU A 43 -4.42 -11.68 9.23
N SER A 44 -5.36 -11.41 8.32
CA SER A 44 -6.64 -12.13 8.28
C SER A 44 -6.47 -13.60 7.86
N ALA A 45 -5.41 -13.92 7.11
CA ALA A 45 -5.10 -15.28 6.69
C ALA A 45 -4.39 -16.10 7.78
N TYR A 46 -3.82 -15.42 8.78
CA TYR A 46 -2.93 -16.05 9.75
C TYR A 46 -3.68 -17.07 10.63
N ARG A 47 -3.21 -18.31 10.62
CA ARG A 47 -3.63 -19.37 11.54
C ARG A 47 -2.52 -19.71 12.54
N ILE A 48 -2.89 -19.85 13.81
CA ILE A 48 -1.99 -20.37 14.86
C ILE A 48 -1.59 -21.81 14.51
N ASN A 49 -0.28 -22.09 14.48
CA ASN A 49 0.32 -23.35 14.02
C ASN A 49 0.11 -23.68 12.52
N GLY A 50 -0.26 -22.68 11.71
CA GLY A 50 -0.40 -22.82 10.27
C GLY A 50 0.96 -23.00 9.58
N ARG A 51 1.11 -24.03 8.75
CA ARG A 51 2.23 -24.21 7.82
C ARG A 51 1.91 -23.55 6.48
N ALA A 52 2.96 -23.15 5.77
CA ALA A 52 2.82 -22.63 4.41
C ALA A 52 2.04 -23.65 3.55
N PRO A 53 1.09 -23.19 2.71
CA PRO A 53 0.27 -24.06 1.85
C PRO A 53 1.10 -24.56 0.67
N ILE A 54 2.12 -25.36 0.97
CA ILE A 54 2.99 -26.03 0.01
C ILE A 54 2.74 -27.53 0.18
N PHE A 55 2.20 -28.15 -0.85
CA PHE A 55 1.91 -29.58 -0.83
C PHE A 55 3.21 -30.36 -0.64
N SER A 56 3.30 -31.14 0.44
CA SER A 56 4.39 -32.07 0.73
C SER A 56 3.74 -33.35 1.26
N GLU A 57 4.28 -34.51 0.86
CA GLU A 57 3.66 -35.83 1.07
C GLU A 57 3.40 -36.15 2.55
N ASP A 58 4.11 -35.51 3.48
CA ASP A 58 4.02 -35.72 4.93
C ASP A 58 3.06 -34.74 5.66
N MET A 59 2.31 -33.88 4.95
CA MET A 59 1.55 -32.80 5.60
C MET A 59 0.05 -33.08 5.78
N ILE A 60 -0.41 -33.05 7.04
CA ILE A 60 -1.84 -33.09 7.38
C ILE A 60 -2.50 -31.77 6.93
N ILE A 61 -3.44 -31.85 5.99
CA ILE A 61 -4.18 -30.72 5.37
C ILE A 61 -4.77 -29.74 6.40
N ALA A 62 -5.13 -30.22 7.59
CA ALA A 62 -5.78 -29.43 8.64
C ALA A 62 -4.95 -28.26 9.19
N ASN A 63 -3.62 -28.27 9.01
CA ASN A 63 -2.70 -27.26 9.55
C ASN A 63 -2.18 -26.26 8.50
N MET A 64 -2.83 -26.11 7.34
CA MET A 64 -2.40 -25.12 6.33
C MET A 64 -3.03 -23.73 6.56
N VAL A 65 -2.27 -22.69 6.23
CA VAL A 65 -2.75 -21.29 6.16
C VAL A 65 -3.60 -21.12 4.90
N ASP A 66 -4.65 -20.30 4.97
CA ASP A 66 -5.52 -20.05 3.81
C ASP A 66 -4.71 -19.38 2.68
N PRO A 67 -4.61 -19.98 1.47
CA PRO A 67 -3.81 -19.43 0.38
C PRO A 67 -4.50 -18.25 -0.32
N LEU A 68 -5.81 -18.07 -0.13
CA LEU A 68 -6.60 -17.06 -0.84
C LEU A 68 -6.14 -15.62 -0.54
N PRO A 69 -5.97 -15.18 0.73
CA PRO A 69 -5.50 -13.82 0.98
C PRO A 69 -4.06 -13.59 0.53
N HIS A 70 -3.21 -14.63 0.53
CA HIS A 70 -1.84 -14.53 0.00
C HIS A 70 -1.83 -14.23 -1.50
N ALA A 71 -2.68 -14.92 -2.28
CA ALA A 71 -2.81 -14.64 -3.71
C ALA A 71 -3.37 -13.23 -3.98
N LEU A 72 -4.36 -12.79 -3.20
CA LEU A 72 -4.94 -11.44 -3.30
C LEU A 72 -3.93 -10.34 -2.99
N VAL A 73 -3.05 -10.53 -2.00
CA VAL A 73 -2.03 -9.54 -1.65
C VAL A 73 -0.93 -9.49 -2.71
N LEU A 74 -0.56 -10.63 -3.30
CA LEU A 74 0.42 -10.66 -4.38
C LEU A 74 -0.04 -9.84 -5.60
N THR A 75 -1.33 -9.93 -5.97
CA THR A 75 -1.88 -9.12 -7.06
C THR A 75 -1.97 -7.64 -6.67
N ALA A 76 -2.39 -7.34 -5.43
CA ALA A 76 -2.44 -5.98 -4.92
C ALA A 76 -1.05 -5.29 -4.99
N ILE A 77 0.03 -5.97 -4.61
CA ILE A 77 1.40 -5.44 -4.66
C ILE A 77 1.80 -5.05 -6.10
N VAL A 78 1.46 -5.88 -7.09
CA VAL A 78 1.79 -5.58 -8.50
C VAL A 78 1.02 -4.34 -8.99
N ILE A 79 -0.26 -4.23 -8.64
CA ILE A 79 -1.09 -3.06 -8.98
C ILE A 79 -0.57 -1.81 -8.26
N GLY A 80 -0.18 -1.94 -7.00
CA GLY A 80 0.44 -0.87 -6.21
C GLY A 80 1.73 -0.34 -6.83
N LEU A 81 2.60 -1.24 -7.28
CA LEU A 81 3.83 -0.86 -7.97
C LEU A 81 3.54 -0.13 -9.29
N ALA A 82 2.60 -0.64 -10.09
CA ALA A 82 2.21 -0.01 -11.36
C ALA A 82 1.62 1.39 -11.16
N THR A 83 0.70 1.54 -10.20
CA THR A 83 0.09 2.83 -9.87
C THR A 83 1.09 3.81 -9.26
N THR A 84 2.01 3.34 -8.41
CA THR A 84 3.10 4.16 -7.87
C THR A 84 4.03 4.66 -8.97
N ALA A 85 4.41 3.80 -9.92
CA ALA A 85 5.22 4.21 -11.08
C ALA A 85 4.53 5.31 -11.90
N LEU A 86 3.21 5.16 -12.13
CA LEU A 86 2.41 6.17 -12.80
C LEU A 86 2.37 7.50 -12.01
N LEU A 87 2.15 7.45 -10.70
CA LEU A 87 2.13 8.63 -9.84
C LEU A 87 3.47 9.38 -9.87
N VAL A 88 4.58 8.65 -9.82
CA VAL A 88 5.93 9.25 -9.91
C VAL A 88 6.16 9.86 -11.29
N ALA A 89 5.77 9.17 -12.38
CA ALA A 89 5.87 9.72 -13.73
C ALA A 89 5.07 11.03 -13.89
N ILE A 90 3.86 11.08 -13.32
CA ILE A 90 3.04 12.30 -13.28
C ILE A 90 3.74 13.40 -12.46
N ALA A 91 4.29 13.05 -11.28
CA ALA A 91 5.00 14.01 -10.45
C ALA A 91 6.22 14.63 -11.16
N ILE A 92 6.96 13.83 -11.93
CA ILE A 92 8.07 14.30 -12.77
C ILE A 92 7.54 15.28 -13.84
N ARG A 93 6.49 14.91 -14.58
CA ARG A 93 5.89 15.80 -15.59
C ARG A 93 5.38 17.12 -15.02
N ILE A 94 4.77 17.09 -13.84
CA ILE A 94 4.31 18.30 -13.16
C ILE A 94 5.50 19.19 -12.80
N TYR A 95 6.58 18.59 -12.30
CA TYR A 95 7.79 19.32 -11.98
C TYR A 95 8.46 19.93 -13.21
N GLU A 96 8.52 19.23 -14.34
CA GLU A 96 9.03 19.77 -15.60
C GLU A 96 8.20 20.98 -16.10
N LYS A 97 6.88 20.96 -15.89
CA LYS A 97 5.98 22.04 -16.35
C LYS A 97 5.96 23.26 -15.41
N TYR A 98 5.94 23.04 -14.09
CA TYR A 98 5.71 24.11 -13.10
C TYR A 98 6.92 24.40 -12.20
N GLY A 99 7.98 23.58 -12.26
CA GLY A 99 9.20 23.76 -11.46
C GLY A 99 9.01 23.58 -9.95
N THR A 100 7.86 23.07 -9.50
CA THR A 100 7.52 22.93 -8.07
C THR A 100 6.76 21.64 -7.80
N PHE A 101 7.04 21.03 -6.64
CA PHE A 101 6.29 19.89 -6.11
C PHE A 101 5.17 20.31 -5.15
N ASP A 102 4.96 21.62 -4.94
CA ASP A 102 3.93 22.16 -4.05
C ASP A 102 2.63 22.41 -4.82
N ILE A 103 1.57 21.71 -4.43
CA ILE A 103 0.26 21.77 -5.07
C ILE A 103 -0.37 23.15 -4.96
N THR A 104 -0.12 23.89 -3.86
CA THR A 104 -0.70 25.24 -3.69
C THR A 104 -0.15 26.19 -4.75
N LYS A 105 1.16 26.11 -5.02
CA LYS A 105 1.81 26.95 -6.03
C LYS A 105 1.38 26.63 -7.45
N ILE A 106 1.06 25.36 -7.75
CA ILE A 106 0.56 24.97 -9.08
C ILE A 106 -0.80 25.58 -9.34
N LYS A 107 -1.69 25.57 -8.34
CA LYS A 107 -3.04 26.13 -8.45
C LYS A 107 -3.04 27.65 -8.69
N ASP A 108 -2.06 28.36 -8.13
CA ASP A 108 -1.91 29.82 -8.30
C ASP A 108 -1.32 30.21 -9.67
N LEU A 109 -0.71 29.27 -10.41
CA LEU A 109 -0.14 29.48 -11.75
C LEU A 109 -1.15 29.19 -12.89
N GLU A 110 -2.32 28.65 -12.57
CA GLU A 110 -3.43 28.41 -13.51
C GLU A 110 -4.42 29.59 -13.57
N GLY A 111 -4.04 30.76 -13.03
CA GLY A 111 -4.76 32.02 -13.12
C GLY A 111 -4.44 32.83 -14.37
#